data_AF-A0AAJ6MLB0-F1
#
_entry.id   AF-A0AAJ6MLB0-F1
#
_cell.length_a   1.000
_cell.length_b   1.000
_cell.length_c   1.000
_cell.angle_alpha   90.00
_cell.angle_beta   90.00
_cell.angle_gamma   90.00
#
_symmetry.space_group_name_H-M   'P 1'
#
loop_
_entity.id
_entity.type
_entity.pdbx_description
1 polymer ?
#
loop_
_entity_poly.entity_id
_entity_poly.type
_entity_poly.pdbx_seq_one_letter_code
_entity_poly.pdbx_strand_id
1 'polypeptide(L)'
;MKHPNAEDESALGKKTPSVLGKTEGVIKVTPYKFTYLDPVQFPKLFAPDLPRERAEFVARSQVPAAAQVFSTPLTAAAWKTKPSWGVVAGSDQIINPDLERWYYERAKSQITVIPGASHSVYESHPKEVAAVITRAARSIQQPATR
;
A
#
# COMPACT_ATOMS: atom_id res chain seq x y z
N MET A 1 -20.57 17.12 -9.63
CA MET A 1 -20.97 16.94 -8.21
C MET A 1 -19.89 16.18 -7.48
N LYS A 2 -19.34 16.69 -6.37
CA LYS A 2 -18.43 15.91 -5.51
C LYS A 2 -19.26 14.85 -4.80
N HIS A 3 -18.97 13.57 -5.04
CA HIS A 3 -19.59 12.50 -4.26
C HIS A 3 -19.16 12.66 -2.80
N PRO A 4 -20.07 12.62 -1.81
CA PRO A 4 -19.76 12.86 -0.41
C PRO A 4 -18.81 11.83 0.22
N ASN A 5 -18.47 10.76 -0.52
CA ASN A 5 -17.53 9.71 -0.13
C ASN A 5 -16.34 9.59 -1.11
N ALA A 6 -16.10 10.60 -1.94
CA ALA A 6 -14.94 10.65 -2.84
C ALA A 6 -13.66 10.83 -2.01
N GLU A 7 -12.97 9.72 -1.76
CA GLU A 7 -11.70 9.69 -1.06
C GLU A 7 -10.55 9.74 -2.07
N ASP A 8 -9.53 10.53 -1.75
CA ASP A 8 -8.31 10.61 -2.52
C ASP A 8 -7.10 10.38 -1.58
N GLU A 9 -6.18 9.53 -2.03
CA GLU A 9 -5.01 9.09 -1.25
C GLU A 9 -4.14 10.30 -0.85
N SER A 10 -4.02 11.28 -1.74
CA SER A 10 -3.20 12.47 -1.51
C SER A 10 -3.67 13.30 -0.31
N ALA A 11 -4.99 13.46 -0.14
CA ALA A 11 -5.57 14.20 0.98
C ALA A 11 -5.49 13.41 2.29
N LEU A 12 -5.64 12.09 2.23
CA LEU A 12 -5.55 11.21 3.39
C LEU A 12 -4.11 11.11 3.90
N GLY A 13 -3.14 10.93 3.00
CA GLY A 13 -1.72 10.94 3.31
C GLY A 13 -1.24 12.26 3.95
N LYS A 14 -1.84 13.41 3.59
CA LYS A 14 -1.55 14.70 4.24
C LYS A 14 -2.00 14.75 5.70
N LYS A 15 -3.09 14.06 6.05
CA LYS A 15 -3.60 14.01 7.44
C LYS A 15 -2.78 13.06 8.32
N THR A 16 -2.21 12.03 7.72
CA THR A 16 -1.39 11.02 8.41
C THR A 16 -0.07 10.84 7.66
N PRO A 17 0.87 11.81 7.75
CA PRO A 17 2.05 11.84 6.90
C PRO A 17 3.00 10.68 7.18
N SER A 18 3.39 9.97 6.12
CA SER A 18 4.46 8.96 6.12
C SER A 18 5.85 9.63 6.14
N VAL A 19 6.91 8.81 6.19
CA VAL A 19 8.29 9.33 6.03
C VAL A 19 8.48 9.91 4.63
N LEU A 20 7.97 9.24 3.59
CA LEU A 20 7.97 9.74 2.22
C LEU A 20 7.27 11.10 2.11
N GLY A 21 6.09 11.25 2.73
CA GLY A 21 5.35 12.52 2.74
C GLY A 21 6.10 13.69 3.39
N LYS A 22 7.14 13.40 4.18
CA LYS A 22 8.02 14.39 4.83
C LYS A 22 9.37 14.52 4.13
N THR A 23 9.66 13.72 3.10
CA THR A 23 10.95 13.68 2.42
C THR A 23 10.84 14.31 1.03
N GLU A 24 11.42 15.50 0.87
CA GLU A 24 11.35 16.24 -0.38
C GLU A 24 12.18 15.59 -1.50
N GLY A 25 11.76 15.81 -2.75
CA GLY A 25 12.52 15.42 -3.94
C GLY A 25 12.60 13.92 -4.25
N VAL A 26 11.97 13.07 -3.44
CA VAL A 26 11.98 11.60 -3.65
C VAL A 26 11.07 11.20 -4.80
N ILE A 27 9.86 11.73 -4.87
CA ILE A 27 8.92 11.41 -5.95
C ILE A 27 9.35 12.18 -7.19
N LYS A 28 9.72 11.46 -8.25
CA LYS A 28 10.04 12.02 -9.55
C LYS A 28 8.80 11.97 -10.44
N VAL A 29 8.66 12.95 -11.33
CA VAL A 29 7.55 13.03 -12.29
C VAL A 29 8.11 13.10 -13.70
N THR A 30 7.63 12.23 -14.57
CA THR A 30 7.97 12.21 -16.00
C THR A 30 7.19 13.29 -16.78
N PRO A 31 7.63 13.68 -17.99
CA PRO A 31 6.87 14.57 -18.87
C PRO A 31 5.44 14.07 -19.15
N TYR A 32 5.24 12.75 -19.19
CA TYR A 32 3.95 12.10 -19.43
C TYR A 32 3.10 11.89 -18.16
N LYS A 33 3.42 12.57 -17.06
CA LYS A 33 2.67 12.56 -15.79
C LYS A 33 2.63 11.20 -15.09
N PHE A 34 3.63 10.36 -15.30
CA PHE A 34 3.91 9.21 -14.44
C PHE A 34 4.88 9.57 -13.32
N THR A 35 4.74 8.88 -12.19
CA THR A 35 5.51 9.04 -10.96
C THR A 35 6.27 7.77 -10.64
N TYR A 36 7.46 7.94 -10.06
CA TYR A 36 8.29 6.86 -9.54
C TYR A 36 9.15 7.42 -8.39
N LEU A 37 9.67 6.55 -7.53
CA LEU A 37 10.59 6.98 -6.48
C LEU A 37 12.01 7.08 -7.05
N ASP A 38 12.74 8.10 -6.63
CA ASP A 38 14.17 8.22 -6.89
C ASP A 38 14.86 6.88 -6.57
N PRO A 39 15.47 6.20 -7.57
CA PRO A 39 16.08 4.89 -7.37
C PRO A 39 17.15 4.87 -6.28
N VAL A 40 17.79 6.02 -5.99
CA VAL A 40 18.78 6.15 -4.90
C VAL A 40 18.12 6.08 -3.53
N GLN A 41 16.91 6.63 -3.39
CA GLN A 41 16.17 6.67 -2.13
C GLN A 41 15.29 5.43 -1.91
N PHE A 42 14.95 4.72 -2.99
CA PHE A 42 14.08 3.54 -2.96
C PHE A 42 14.50 2.48 -1.93
N PRO A 43 15.78 2.02 -1.86
CA PRO A 43 16.17 1.03 -0.87
C PRO A 43 15.96 1.46 0.58
N LYS A 44 16.00 2.77 0.86
CA LYS A 44 15.82 3.30 2.21
C LYS A 44 14.35 3.43 2.60
N LEU A 45 13.50 3.81 1.65
CA LEU A 45 12.10 4.17 1.91
C LEU A 45 11.13 3.03 1.56
N PHE A 46 11.29 2.40 0.40
CA PHE A 46 10.34 1.41 -0.11
C PHE A 46 10.71 -0.02 0.32
N ALA A 47 12.01 -0.31 0.43
CA ALA A 47 12.52 -1.66 0.66
C ALA A 47 13.67 -1.80 1.70
N PRO A 48 13.64 -1.08 2.86
CA PRO A 48 14.73 -1.13 3.85
C PRO A 48 14.96 -2.51 4.49
N ASP A 49 14.01 -3.43 4.39
CA ASP A 49 14.06 -4.80 4.91
C ASP A 49 14.45 -5.85 3.86
N LEU A 50 14.77 -5.43 2.62
CA LEU A 50 15.36 -6.31 1.61
C LEU A 50 16.89 -6.23 1.63
N PRO A 51 17.60 -7.31 1.20
CA PRO A 51 19.01 -7.22 0.88
C PRO A 51 19.28 -6.07 -0.10
N ARG A 52 20.34 -5.31 0.13
CA ARG A 52 20.64 -4.08 -0.62
C ARG A 52 20.63 -4.27 -2.12
N GLU A 53 21.34 -5.28 -2.63
CA GLU A 53 21.40 -5.57 -4.06
C GLU A 53 20.01 -5.86 -4.65
N ARG A 54 19.16 -6.54 -3.87
CA ARG A 54 17.79 -6.84 -4.29
C ARG A 54 16.95 -5.57 -4.34
N ALA A 55 17.03 -4.73 -3.30
CA ALA A 55 16.34 -3.44 -3.23
C ALA A 55 16.75 -2.52 -4.39
N GLU A 56 18.04 -2.48 -4.74
CA GLU A 56 18.55 -1.70 -5.88
C GLU A 56 18.10 -2.27 -7.23
N PHE A 57 18.02 -3.59 -7.37
CA PHE A 57 17.46 -4.22 -8.56
C PHE A 57 16.00 -3.83 -8.76
N VAL A 58 15.16 -4.00 -7.73
CA VAL A 58 13.73 -3.67 -7.84
C VAL A 58 13.48 -2.16 -7.97
N ALA A 59 14.36 -1.32 -7.41
CA ALA A 59 14.34 0.13 -7.64
C ALA A 59 14.49 0.50 -9.13
N ARG A 60 15.26 -0.27 -9.91
CA ARG A 60 15.40 -0.07 -11.36
C ARG A 60 14.24 -0.67 -12.15
N SER A 61 13.53 -1.64 -11.58
CA SER A 61 12.37 -2.31 -12.19
C SER A 61 11.02 -1.68 -11.81
N GLN A 62 11.03 -0.55 -11.11
CA GLN A 62 9.81 0.19 -10.74
C GLN A 62 8.94 0.44 -11.97
N VAL A 63 7.66 0.07 -11.89
CA VAL A 63 6.66 0.46 -12.88
C VAL A 63 6.12 1.83 -12.50
N PRO A 64 6.28 2.87 -13.35
CA PRO A 64 5.78 4.20 -13.01
C PRO A 64 4.25 4.22 -12.89
N ALA A 65 3.73 4.90 -11.86
CA ALA A 65 2.30 5.07 -11.62
C ALA A 65 1.82 6.40 -12.21
N ALA A 66 0.69 6.43 -12.92
CA ALA A 66 0.10 7.69 -13.38
C ALA A 66 -0.22 8.58 -12.18
N ALA A 67 0.26 9.83 -12.16
CA ALA A 67 0.12 10.74 -11.02
C ALA A 67 -1.34 10.92 -10.57
N GLN A 68 -2.27 10.85 -11.54
CA GLN A 68 -3.70 11.01 -11.30
C GLN A 68 -4.29 9.90 -10.41
N VAL A 69 -3.68 8.71 -10.34
CA VAL A 69 -4.21 7.56 -9.57
C VAL A 69 -4.39 7.90 -8.08
N PHE A 70 -3.52 8.75 -7.52
CA PHE A 70 -3.56 9.16 -6.11
C PHE A 70 -4.62 10.23 -5.80
N SER A 71 -5.27 10.78 -6.82
CA SER A 71 -6.26 11.86 -6.71
C SER A 71 -7.63 11.48 -7.29
N THR A 72 -7.73 10.32 -7.95
CA THR A 72 -8.94 9.90 -8.66
C THR A 72 -9.97 9.40 -7.64
N PRO A 73 -11.17 10.01 -7.56
CA PRO A 73 -12.19 9.58 -6.62
C PRO A 73 -12.64 8.14 -6.86
N LEU A 74 -12.75 7.38 -5.78
CA LEU A 74 -13.40 6.08 -5.82
C LEU A 74 -14.92 6.23 -6.06
N THR A 75 -15.46 5.55 -7.06
CA THR A 75 -16.90 5.55 -7.36
C THR A 75 -17.65 4.37 -6.74
N ALA A 76 -16.95 3.27 -6.47
CA ALA A 76 -17.50 2.08 -5.83
C ALA A 76 -16.48 1.45 -4.87
N ALA A 77 -16.85 1.32 -3.59
CA ALA A 77 -16.02 0.70 -2.57
C ALA A 77 -16.34 -0.80 -2.43
N ALA A 78 -15.56 -1.66 -3.10
CA ALA A 78 -15.80 -3.10 -3.14
C ALA A 78 -15.87 -3.76 -1.74
N TRP A 79 -15.11 -3.25 -0.77
CA TRP A 79 -15.10 -3.74 0.61
C TRP A 79 -16.43 -3.54 1.36
N LYS A 80 -17.39 -2.75 0.81
CA LYS A 80 -18.73 -2.64 1.38
C LYS A 80 -19.61 -3.86 1.11
N THR A 81 -19.30 -4.65 0.09
CA THR A 81 -20.11 -5.80 -0.34
C THR A 81 -19.33 -7.10 -0.41
N LYS A 82 -17.99 -7.04 -0.33
CA LYS A 82 -17.12 -8.22 -0.33
C LYS A 82 -16.32 -8.28 0.95
N PRO A 83 -16.09 -9.49 1.51
CA PRO A 83 -15.09 -9.69 2.56
C PRO A 83 -13.75 -9.09 2.15
N SER A 84 -13.02 -8.51 3.11
CA SER A 84 -11.75 -7.84 2.85
C SER A 84 -10.68 -8.25 3.87
N TRP A 85 -9.42 -8.23 3.43
CA TRP A 85 -8.23 -8.53 4.22
C TRP A 85 -7.19 -7.44 3.99
N GLY A 86 -6.44 -7.11 5.02
CA GLY A 86 -5.39 -6.10 4.97
C GLY A 86 -4.12 -6.60 5.65
N VAL A 87 -2.96 -6.29 5.06
CA VAL A 87 -1.66 -6.45 5.69
C VAL A 87 -1.17 -5.07 6.06
N VAL A 88 -0.90 -4.85 7.35
CA VAL A 88 -0.25 -3.63 7.82
C VAL A 88 1.25 -3.88 7.87
N ALA A 89 2.00 -3.13 7.08
CA ALA A 89 3.46 -3.16 7.10
C ALA A 89 3.95 -2.28 8.26
N GLY A 90 4.44 -2.92 9.33
CA GLY A 90 4.67 -2.24 10.61
C GLY A 90 5.78 -1.17 10.61
N SER A 91 6.56 -1.07 9.55
CA SER A 91 7.61 -0.06 9.36
C SER A 91 7.58 0.53 7.95
N ASP A 92 6.38 0.60 7.35
CA ASP A 92 6.17 1.27 6.07
C ASP A 92 6.53 2.77 6.17
N GLN A 93 7.36 3.22 5.23
CA GLN A 93 7.81 4.60 5.11
C GLN A 93 7.14 5.34 3.95
N ILE A 94 6.46 4.61 3.05
CA ILE A 94 5.72 5.12 1.89
C ILE A 94 4.30 5.50 2.31
N ILE A 95 3.57 4.56 2.91
CA ILE A 95 2.26 4.80 3.54
C ILE A 95 2.46 4.72 5.05
N ASN A 96 1.83 5.62 5.80
CA ASN A 96 1.94 5.56 7.26
C ASN A 96 1.18 4.32 7.77
N PRO A 97 1.78 3.43 8.59
CA PRO A 97 1.11 2.23 9.10
C PRO A 97 -0.20 2.52 9.87
N ASP A 98 -0.32 3.69 10.50
CA ASP A 98 -1.57 4.11 11.16
C ASP A 98 -2.66 4.46 10.15
N LEU A 99 -2.28 4.98 8.98
CA LEU A 99 -3.20 5.21 7.86
C LEU A 99 -3.67 3.89 7.24
N GLU A 100 -2.76 2.91 7.09
CA GLU A 100 -3.13 1.55 6.66
C GLU A 100 -4.15 0.92 7.62
N ARG A 101 -3.89 0.97 8.93
CA ARG A 101 -4.84 0.49 9.95
C ARG A 101 -6.18 1.19 9.82
N TRP A 102 -6.17 2.52 9.72
CA TRP A 102 -7.40 3.29 9.57
C TRP A 102 -8.21 2.87 8.33
N TYR A 103 -7.55 2.61 7.19
CA TYR A 103 -8.22 2.09 5.99
C TYR A 103 -8.89 0.75 6.26
N TYR A 104 -8.16 -0.20 6.84
CA TYR A 104 -8.64 -1.56 7.04
C TYR A 104 -9.71 -1.66 8.15
N GLU A 105 -9.59 -0.89 9.23
CA GLU A 105 -10.60 -0.83 10.30
C GLU A 105 -11.93 -0.30 9.79
N ARG A 106 -11.90 0.80 9.02
CA ARG A 106 -13.10 1.36 8.40
C ARG A 106 -13.73 0.40 7.39
N ALA A 107 -12.91 -0.36 6.67
CA ALA A 107 -13.35 -1.41 5.77
C ALA A 107 -13.82 -2.70 6.47
N LYS A 108 -13.70 -2.78 7.81
CA LYS A 108 -13.93 -3.99 8.62
C LYS A 108 -13.15 -5.20 8.08
N SER A 109 -11.95 -4.97 7.58
CA SER A 109 -11.10 -6.02 7.03
C SER A 109 -10.56 -6.93 8.15
N GLN A 110 -10.24 -8.16 7.80
CA GLN A 110 -9.39 -9.00 8.63
C GLN A 110 -7.94 -8.51 8.51
N ILE A 111 -7.40 -7.97 9.60
CA ILE A 111 -6.08 -7.32 9.61
C ILE A 111 -5.00 -8.29 10.08
N THR A 112 -3.88 -8.35 9.36
CA THR A 112 -2.63 -8.97 9.83
C THR A 112 -1.55 -7.90 9.87
N VAL A 113 -1.00 -7.64 11.04
CA VAL A 113 0.14 -6.72 11.20
C VAL A 113 1.43 -7.52 11.11
N ILE A 114 2.38 -7.09 10.29
CA ILE A 114 3.72 -7.68 10.21
C ILE A 114 4.71 -6.65 10.77
N PRO A 115 5.16 -6.80 12.03
CA PRO A 115 6.09 -5.86 12.65
C PRO A 115 7.41 -5.79 11.87
N GLY A 116 7.96 -4.58 11.71
CA GLY A 116 9.23 -4.37 11.01
C GLY A 116 9.16 -4.41 9.48
N ALA A 117 8.07 -4.88 8.88
CA ALA A 117 7.92 -4.95 7.44
C ALA A 117 7.87 -3.56 6.79
N SER A 118 8.59 -3.40 5.68
CA SER A 118 8.52 -2.20 4.84
C SER A 118 7.37 -2.24 3.85
N HIS A 119 7.27 -1.22 3.00
CA HIS A 119 6.31 -1.20 1.89
C HIS A 119 6.49 -2.37 0.91
N SER A 120 7.69 -2.96 0.85
CA SER A 120 7.99 -4.17 0.08
C SER A 120 7.59 -5.47 0.79
N VAL A 121 6.64 -5.42 1.73
CA VAL A 121 6.18 -6.56 2.55
C VAL A 121 5.85 -7.82 1.74
N TYR A 122 5.35 -7.67 0.51
CA TYR A 122 5.06 -8.79 -0.38
C TYR A 122 6.30 -9.58 -0.82
N GLU A 123 7.47 -8.95 -0.76
CA GLU A 123 8.75 -9.51 -1.15
C GLU A 123 9.64 -9.82 0.06
N SER A 124 9.64 -8.98 1.09
CA SER A 124 10.42 -9.19 2.32
C SER A 124 9.79 -10.21 3.28
N HIS A 125 8.45 -10.28 3.30
CA HIS A 125 7.66 -11.22 4.11
C HIS A 125 6.68 -12.06 3.26
N PRO A 126 7.17 -12.77 2.23
CA PRO A 126 6.31 -13.38 1.22
C PRO A 126 5.48 -14.54 1.80
N LYS A 127 5.95 -15.23 2.85
CA LYS A 127 5.23 -16.35 3.46
C LYS A 127 4.00 -15.85 4.22
N GLU A 128 4.15 -14.78 4.98
CA GLU A 128 3.10 -14.13 5.75
C GLU A 128 2.04 -13.55 4.83
N VAL A 129 2.46 -12.86 3.76
CA VAL A 129 1.54 -12.34 2.74
C VAL A 129 0.81 -13.47 2.01
N ALA A 130 1.51 -14.52 1.59
CA ALA A 130 0.88 -15.68 0.97
C ALA A 130 -0.10 -16.40 1.91
N ALA A 131 0.17 -16.44 3.21
CA ALA A 131 -0.75 -17.01 4.20
C ALA A 131 -2.03 -16.18 4.32
N VAL A 132 -1.96 -14.85 4.28
CA VAL A 132 -3.16 -13.98 4.24
C VAL A 132 -3.98 -14.26 2.99
N ILE A 133 -3.35 -14.30 1.81
CA ILE A 133 -4.03 -14.60 0.54
C ILE A 133 -4.68 -15.98 0.59
N THR A 134 -3.97 -16.99 1.09
CA THR A 134 -4.48 -18.37 1.20
C THR A 134 -5.69 -18.45 2.14
N ARG A 135 -5.64 -17.77 3.28
CA ARG A 135 -6.78 -17.69 4.22
C ARG A 135 -7.98 -17.00 3.57
N ALA A 136 -7.76 -15.88 2.88
CA ALA A 136 -8.82 -15.19 2.16
C ALA A 136 -9.48 -16.10 1.12
N ALA A 137 -8.68 -16.76 0.26
CA ALA A 137 -9.17 -17.67 -0.77
C ALA A 137 -9.96 -18.87 -0.22
N ARG A 138 -9.52 -19.45 0.91
CA ARG A 138 -10.23 -20.56 1.55
C ARG A 138 -11.54 -20.15 2.22
N SER A 139 -11.58 -18.95 2.81
CA SER A 139 -12.77 -18.46 3.51
C SER A 139 -13.96 -18.19 2.58
N ILE A 140 -13.70 -17.93 1.30
CA ILE A 140 -14.74 -17.70 0.28
C ILE A 140 -15.14 -18.98 -0.46
N GLN A 141 -14.38 -20.07 -0.31
CA GLN A 141 -14.67 -21.38 -0.93
C GLN A 141 -15.52 -22.30 -0.05
N GLN A 142 -15.69 -21.98 1.23
CA GLN A 142 -16.64 -22.71 2.06
C GLN A 142 -18.07 -22.25 1.73
N PRO A 143 -19.00 -23.15 1.37
CA PRO A 143 -20.41 -22.79 1.31
C PRO A 143 -20.81 -22.26 2.68
N ALA A 144 -21.64 -21.22 2.73
CA ALA A 144 -22.32 -20.86 3.96
C ALA A 144 -23.03 -22.11 4.49
N THR A 145 -22.53 -22.67 5.60
CA THR A 145 -23.29 -23.66 6.35
C THR A 145 -24.59 -22.97 6.77
N ARG A 146 -25.71 -23.54 6.33
CA ARG A 146 -27.07 -23.01 6.45
C ARG A 146 -27.41 -22.49 7.84
#